data_AF-A0A947WR80-F1
#
_entry.id   AF-A0A947WR80-F1
#
_cell.length_a   1.000
_cell.length_b   1.000
_cell.length_c   1.000
_cell.angle_alpha   90.00
_cell.angle_beta   90.00
_cell.angle_gamma   90.00
#
_symmetry.space_group_name_H-M   'P 1'
#
loop_
_entity.id
_entity.type
_entity.pdbx_description
1 polymer ?
#
loop_
_entity_poly.entity_id
_entity_poly.type
_entity_poly.pdbx_seq_one_letter_code
_entity_poly.pdbx_strand_id
1 'polypeptide(L)' 'MAKTKDIMDYAAHEQTFAFFIAMLKFSITAMVIGAAALYAFIIAGNFWLGLFLLVVSVPAGIGANMLGKPKK' A
#
# COMPACT_ATOMS: atom_id res chain seq x y z
N MET A 1 -41.33 -21.95 12.47
CA MET A 1 -41.30 -20.64 11.79
C MET A 1 -39.87 -20.14 11.79
N ALA A 2 -39.41 -19.70 10.61
CA ALA A 2 -38.17 -18.99 10.27
C ALA A 2 -36.94 -19.15 11.19
N LYS A 3 -35.94 -19.90 10.69
CA LYS A 3 -34.53 -19.58 10.95
C LYS A 3 -34.35 -18.13 10.48
N THR A 4 -34.25 -17.19 11.41
CA THR A 4 -33.75 -15.85 11.09
C THR A 4 -32.35 -16.07 10.58
N LYS A 5 -32.20 -16.11 9.26
CA LYS A 5 -30.91 -16.14 8.59
C LYS A 5 -30.28 -14.83 9.04
N ASP A 6 -29.34 -14.90 9.97
CA ASP A 6 -28.50 -13.76 10.33
C ASP A 6 -27.79 -13.37 9.05
N ILE A 7 -28.41 -12.45 8.32
CA ILE A 7 -27.76 -11.73 7.23
C ILE A 7 -26.86 -10.75 7.99
N MET A 8 -25.77 -11.27 8.54
CA MET A 8 -24.72 -10.50 9.16
C MET A 8 -24.37 -9.39 8.18
N ASP A 9 -24.40 -8.14 8.63
CA ASP A 9 -24.15 -6.99 7.77
C ASP A 9 -22.70 -7.04 7.24
N TYR A 10 -22.56 -7.57 6.02
CA TYR A 10 -21.27 -7.78 5.37
C TYR A 10 -20.64 -6.48 4.87
N ALA A 11 -21.38 -5.36 4.81
CA ALA A 11 -20.87 -4.12 4.24
C ALA A 11 -19.66 -3.58 5.01
N ALA A 12 -19.71 -3.62 6.35
CA ALA A 12 -18.60 -3.22 7.20
C ALA A 12 -17.39 -4.18 7.07
N HIS A 13 -17.65 -5.48 6.90
CA HIS A 13 -16.60 -6.48 6.70
C HIS A 13 -15.88 -6.30 5.36
N GLU A 14 -16.63 -6.08 4.27
CA GLU A 14 -16.08 -5.85 2.94
C GLU A 14 -15.27 -4.56 2.88
N GLN A 15 -15.75 -3.48 3.52
CA GLN A 15 -15.01 -2.22 3.60
C GLN A 15 -13.70 -2.37 4.38
N THR A 16 -13.74 -3.06 5.53
CA THR A 16 -12.54 -3.30 6.35
C THR A 16 -11.53 -4.17 5.61
N PHE A 17 -12.00 -5.18 4.87
CA PHE A 17 -11.15 -6.01 4.03
C PHE A 17 -10.51 -5.21 2.89
N ALA A 18 -11.27 -4.36 2.20
CA ALA A 18 -10.74 -3.49 1.15
C ALA A 18 -9.67 -2.53 1.70
N PHE A 19 -9.89 -1.95 2.88
CA PHE A 19 -8.91 -1.12 3.57
C PHE A 19 -7.66 -1.90 3.95
N PHE A 20 -7.83 -3.10 4.53
CA PHE A 20 -6.72 -3.98 4.90
C PHE A 20 -5.84 -4.32 3.67
N ILE A 21 -6.44 -4.69 2.55
CA ILE A 21 -5.71 -4.99 1.31
C ILE A 21 -5.00 -3.73 0.78
N ALA A 22 -5.64 -2.57 0.83
CA ALA A 22 -5.01 -1.31 0.40
C ALA A 22 -3.80 -0.96 1.28
N MET A 23 -3.92 -1.13 2.59
CA MET A 23 -2.84 -0.92 3.55
C MET A 23 -1.70 -1.92 3.36
N LEU A 24 -2.01 -3.20 3.11
CA LEU A 24 -1.01 -4.23 2.83
C LEU A 24 -0.20 -3.90 1.57
N LYS A 25 -0.87 -3.51 0.47
CA LYS A 25 -0.21 -3.08 -0.77
C LYS A 25 0.65 -1.84 -0.56
N PHE A 26 0.16 -0.89 0.24
CA PHE A 26 0.92 0.29 0.64
C PHE A 26 2.20 -0.10 1.39
N SER A 27 2.10 -0.96 2.41
CA SER A 27 3.24 -1.42 3.20
C SER A 27 4.29 -2.16 2.38
N ILE A 28 3.86 -3.05 1.47
CA ILE A 28 4.80 -3.77 0.57
C ILE A 28 5.53 -2.78 -0.35
N THR A 29 4.80 -1.83 -0.94
CA THR A 29 5.40 -0.82 -1.84
C THR A 29 6.42 0.05 -1.09
N ALA A 30 6.07 0.51 0.11
CA ALA A 30 6.96 1.28 0.96
C ALA A 30 8.23 0.49 1.33
N MET A 31 8.09 -0.80 1.63
CA MET A 31 9.23 -1.67 1.93
C MET A 31 10.20 -1.80 0.75
N VAL A 32 9.69 -1.99 -0.47
CA VAL A 32 10.52 -2.11 -1.68
C VAL A 32 11.26 -0.80 -1.97
N ILE A 33 10.57 0.34 -1.88
CA ILE A 33 11.19 1.65 -2.13
C ILE A 33 12.20 2.00 -1.04
N GLY A 34 11.91 1.67 0.22
CA GLY A 34 12.86 1.82 1.33
C GLY A 34 14.13 1.00 1.13
N ALA A 35 14.00 -0.25 0.67
CA ALA A 35 15.14 -1.09 0.33
C ALA A 35 15.97 -0.48 -0.83
N ALA A 36 15.32 0.04 -1.86
CA ALA A 36 15.99 0.73 -2.97
C ALA A 36 16.68 2.03 -2.51
N ALA A 37 16.08 2.78 -1.59
CA ALA A 37 16.65 3.98 -1.00
C ALA A 37 17.92 3.67 -0.21
N LEU A 38 17.89 2.62 0.64
CA LEU A 38 19.04 2.15 1.39
C LEU A 38 20.16 1.66 0.47
N TYR A 39 19.83 0.93 -0.60
CA TYR A 39 20.80 0.53 -1.63
C TYR A 39 21.46 1.75 -2.28
N ALA A 40 20.66 2.74 -2.69
CA ALA A 40 21.17 3.95 -3.33
C ALA A 40 22.09 4.76 -2.40
N PHE A 41 21.77 4.82 -1.10
CA PHE A 41 22.57 5.48 -0.08
C PHE A 41 23.88 4.75 0.24
N ILE A 42 23.78 3.47 0.57
CA ILE A 42 24.86 2.70 1.18
C ILE A 42 25.80 2.12 0.12
N ILE A 43 25.24 1.62 -0.99
CA ILE A 43 25.99 0.86 -1.99
C ILE A 43 26.34 1.74 -3.19
N ALA A 44 25.37 2.47 -3.74
CA ALA A 44 25.60 3.30 -4.93
C ALA A 44 26.28 4.65 -4.63
N GLY A 45 26.46 4.99 -3.35
CA GLY A 45 27.08 6.25 -2.91
C GLY A 45 26.30 7.51 -3.32
N ASN A 46 25.03 7.36 -3.68
CA ASN A 46 24.26 8.39 -4.36
C ASN A 46 23.26 9.04 -3.38
N PHE A 47 23.80 9.91 -2.52
CA PHE A 47 23.09 10.53 -1.38
C PHE A 47 21.74 11.15 -1.77
N TRP A 48 21.71 11.95 -2.83
CA TRP A 48 20.50 12.67 -3.26
C TRP A 48 19.39 11.74 -3.77
N LEU A 49 19.78 10.70 -4.52
CA LEU A 49 18.84 9.70 -5.01
C LEU A 49 18.29 8.86 -3.85
N GLY A 50 19.15 8.46 -2.92
CA GLY A 50 18.74 7.76 -1.71
C GLY A 50 17.77 8.60 -0.86
N LEU A 51 18.06 9.89 -0.66
CA LEU A 51 17.20 10.78 0.14
C LEU A 51 15.84 10.98 -0.51
N PHE A 52 15.81 11.19 -1.83
CA PHE A 52 14.58 11.29 -2.59
C PHE A 52 13.73 10.02 -2.48
N LEU A 53 14.33 8.84 -2.70
CA LEU A 53 13.63 7.56 -2.58
C LEU A 53 13.12 7.31 -1.16
N LEU A 54 13.86 7.73 -0.14
CA LEU A 54 13.46 7.57 1.26
C LEU A 54 12.26 8.46 1.60
N VAL A 55 12.27 9.72 1.17
CA VAL A 55 11.13 10.65 1.33
C VAL A 55 9.92 10.18 0.53
N VAL A 56 10.12 9.67 -0.68
CA VAL A 56 9.05 9.19 -1.57
C VAL A 56 8.50 7.82 -1.14
N SER A 57 9.26 7.02 -0.39
CA SER A 57 8.78 5.72 0.14
C SER A 57 7.50 5.83 0.98
N VAL A 58 7.30 6.98 1.62
CA VAL A 58 6.11 7.26 2.46
C VAL A 58 4.86 7.54 1.61
N PRO A 59 4.85 8.48 0.66
CA PRO A 59 3.66 8.73 -0.19
C PRO A 59 3.49 7.75 -1.36
N ALA A 60 4.52 7.02 -1.80
CA ALA A 60 4.45 6.19 -3.02
C ALA A 60 3.41 5.07 -2.96
N GLY A 61 3.08 4.56 -1.77
CA GLY A 61 2.00 3.58 -1.64
C GLY A 61 0.61 4.16 -1.93
N ILE A 62 0.41 5.49 -1.83
CA ILE A 62 -0.85 6.16 -2.21
C ILE A 62 -0.95 6.23 -3.74
N GLY A 63 0.15 6.59 -4.42
CA GLY A 63 0.20 6.68 -5.88
C GLY A 63 0.05 5.35 -6.62
N ALA A 64 0.63 4.27 -6.09
CA ALA A 64 0.52 2.93 -6.67
C ALA A 64 -0.93 2.40 -6.68
N ASN A 65 -1.73 2.73 -5.66
CA ASN A 65 -3.15 2.37 -5.60
C ASN A 65 -4.03 3.16 -6.58
N MET A 66 -3.59 4.34 -7.05
CA MET A 66 -4.30 5.12 -8.07
C MET A 66 -4.00 4.63 -9.49
N LEU A 67 -2.79 4.16 -9.76
CA LEU A 67 -2.38 3.59 -11.05
C LEU A 67 -2.95 2.19 -11.32
N GLY A 68 -3.32 1.45 -10.27
CA GLY A 68 -3.93 0.12 -10.38
C GLY A 68 -5.43 0.11 -10.68
N LYS A 69 -6.10 1.27 -10.75
CA LYS A 69 -7.50 1.33 -11.21
C LYS A 69 -7.51 1.27 -12.74
N PRO A 70 -8.04 0.19 -13.37
CA PRO A 70 -8.27 0.23 -14.81
C PRO A 70 -9.17 1.42 -15.11
N LYS A 71 -8.73 2.29 -16.02
CA LYS A 71 -9.54 3.36 -16.60
C LYS A 71 -10.80 2.69 -17.17
N LYS A 72 -11.95 2.89 -16.51
CA LYS A 72 -13.25 2.70 -17.15
C LYS A 72 -13.53 3.89 -18.05
#